data_AF-A0A183DJ28-F1
#
_entry.id   AF-A0A183DJ28-F1
#
_cell.length_a   1.000
_cell.length_b   1.000
_cell.length_c   1.000
_cell.angle_alpha   90.00
_cell.angle_beta   90.00
_cell.angle_gamma   90.00
#
_symmetry.space_group_name_H-M   'P 1'
#
loop_
_entity.id
_entity.type
_entity.pdbx_description
1 polymer ?
#
loop_
_entity_poly.entity_id
_entity_poly.type
_entity_poly.pdbx_seq_one_letter_code
_entity_poly.pdbx_strand_id
1 'polypeptide(L)'
;MEVLQVGFQTHRDREKLIELCRIHLPSSEINYESTNDIHCVTYEGWTCSLGVFPVSIKNEDFLKFVRLPETRRKAQEIRQRILGPDAPSDSKLFFSVERFDYTKGIKEKLLAYKKYLERYADRIGKDVLYQVAVTNRRAVETYRVYQDECLLLAEGINKLFICPTRPDWKPLIFVTEGLPRKELVASYLAMDIGVVTPKKDGMNLVSLSLISLQR
;
A
#
# COMPACT_ATOMS: atom_id res chain seq x y z
N MET A 1 -19.72 35.40 -8.73
CA MET A 1 -19.42 34.19 -9.51
C MET A 1 -18.80 33.20 -8.54
N GLU A 2 -19.41 32.03 -8.36
CA GLU A 2 -18.80 30.96 -7.56
C GLU A 2 -17.58 30.44 -8.31
N VAL A 3 -16.41 30.53 -7.68
CA VAL A 3 -15.18 29.94 -8.21
C VAL A 3 -15.20 28.47 -7.84
N LEU A 4 -15.26 27.60 -8.84
CA LEU A 4 -15.15 26.16 -8.65
C LEU A 4 -13.69 25.81 -8.35
N GLN A 5 -13.44 24.98 -7.35
CA GLN A 5 -12.09 24.53 -7.01
C GLN A 5 -11.95 23.01 -7.21
N VAL A 6 -10.89 22.60 -7.91
CA VAL A 6 -10.51 21.20 -8.11
C VAL A 6 -9.13 20.96 -7.52
N GLY A 7 -9.04 19.95 -6.65
CA GLY A 7 -7.81 19.57 -5.97
C GLY A 7 -7.21 18.27 -6.51
N PHE A 8 -5.89 18.26 -6.69
CA PHE A 8 -5.11 17.10 -7.13
C PHE A 8 -4.16 16.61 -6.05
N GLN A 9 -3.77 15.33 -6.11
CA GLN A 9 -2.77 14.78 -5.19
C GLN A 9 -1.34 15.19 -5.55
N THR A 10 -1.05 15.38 -6.84
CA THR A 10 0.28 15.71 -7.33
C THR A 10 0.24 16.81 -8.40
N HIS A 11 1.35 17.54 -8.56
CA HIS A 11 1.52 18.48 -9.67
C HIS A 11 1.33 17.78 -11.01
N ARG A 12 1.86 16.56 -11.18
CA ARG A 12 1.69 15.79 -12.42
C ARG A 12 0.23 15.62 -12.83
N ASP A 13 -0.65 15.31 -11.87
CA ASP A 13 -2.08 15.10 -12.17
C ASP A 13 -2.75 16.43 -12.55
N ARG A 14 -2.42 17.53 -11.86
CA ARG A 14 -2.88 18.88 -12.21
C ARG A 14 -2.40 19.29 -13.60
N GLU A 15 -1.10 19.14 -13.88
CA GLU A 15 -0.49 19.47 -15.17
C GLU A 15 -1.13 18.67 -16.31
N LYS A 16 -1.50 17.41 -16.07
CA LYS A 16 -2.20 16.63 -17.09
C LYS A 16 -3.59 17.19 -17.39
N LEU A 17 -4.34 17.68 -16.40
CA LEU A 17 -5.60 18.35 -16.68
C LEU A 17 -5.38 19.64 -17.49
N ILE A 18 -4.37 20.44 -17.13
CA ILE A 18 -4.03 21.67 -17.86
C ILE A 18 -3.71 21.38 -19.34
N GLU A 19 -2.91 20.34 -19.60
CA GLU A 19 -2.62 19.88 -20.95
C GLU A 19 -3.91 19.51 -21.71
N LEU A 20 -4.82 18.77 -21.07
CA LEU A 20 -6.10 18.38 -21.66
C LEU A 20 -7.00 19.60 -21.92
N CYS A 21 -7.02 20.59 -21.04
CA CYS A 21 -7.73 21.84 -21.27
C CYS A 21 -7.19 22.57 -22.50
N ARG A 22 -5.86 22.66 -22.67
CA ARG A 22 -5.26 23.28 -23.87
C ARG A 22 -5.65 22.57 -25.16
N ILE A 23 -5.73 21.24 -25.14
CA ILE A 23 -6.05 20.41 -26.30
C ILE A 23 -7.54 20.50 -26.65
N HIS A 24 -8.41 20.37 -25.64
CA HIS A 24 -9.84 20.18 -25.86
C HIS A 24 -10.68 21.46 -25.67
N LEU A 25 -10.13 22.48 -25.02
CA LEU A 25 -10.75 23.78 -24.76
C LEU A 25 -9.81 24.90 -25.25
N PRO A 26 -9.58 25.02 -26.58
CA PRO A 26 -8.57 25.93 -27.12
C PRO A 26 -8.86 27.42 -26.86
N SER A 27 -10.12 27.78 -26.60
CA SER A 27 -10.53 29.14 -26.20
C SER A 27 -10.46 29.37 -24.68
N SER A 28 -9.99 28.40 -23.91
CA SER A 28 -9.79 28.59 -22.46
C SER A 28 -8.60 29.50 -22.17
N GLU A 29 -8.80 30.42 -21.23
CA GLU A 29 -7.72 31.22 -20.67
C GLU A 29 -7.14 30.49 -19.46
N ILE A 30 -5.83 30.24 -19.46
CA ILE A 30 -5.15 29.53 -18.38
C ILE A 30 -4.08 30.42 -17.78
N ASN A 31 -4.31 30.84 -16.53
CA ASN A 31 -3.38 31.67 -15.76
C ASN A 31 -2.77 30.85 -14.62
N TYR A 32 -1.53 31.17 -14.23
CA TYR A 32 -0.86 30.55 -13.10
C TYR A 32 -0.55 31.60 -12.03
N GLU A 33 -0.99 31.33 -10.81
CA GLU A 33 -0.71 32.14 -9.63
C GLU A 33 0.38 31.47 -8.80
N SER A 34 1.60 31.98 -8.90
CA SER A 34 2.78 31.40 -8.25
C SER A 34 2.73 31.42 -6.73
N THR A 35 2.06 32.41 -6.13
CA THR A 35 2.02 32.61 -4.67
C THR A 35 1.37 31.44 -3.95
N ASN A 36 0.28 30.92 -4.52
CA ASN A 36 -0.52 29.83 -3.94
C ASN A 36 -0.35 28.51 -4.71
N ASP A 37 0.47 28.49 -5.76
CA ASP A 37 0.62 27.38 -6.70
C ASP A 37 -0.74 26.89 -7.27
N ILE A 38 -1.51 27.83 -7.80
CA ILE A 38 -2.85 27.60 -8.34
C ILE A 38 -2.87 27.94 -9.83
N HIS A 39 -3.49 27.08 -10.64
CA HIS A 39 -3.89 27.44 -12.00
C HIS A 39 -5.35 27.85 -12.03
N CYS A 40 -5.67 28.92 -12.74
CA CYS A 40 -7.04 29.33 -13.00
C CYS A 40 -7.36 29.09 -14.48
N VAL A 41 -8.37 28.27 -14.75
CA VAL A 41 -8.86 27.99 -16.10
C VAL A 41 -10.21 28.67 -16.26
N THR A 42 -10.31 29.59 -17.21
CA THR A 42 -11.57 30.27 -17.58
C THR A 42 -12.03 29.78 -18.95
N TYR A 43 -13.26 29.32 -19.05
CA TYR A 43 -13.86 28.86 -20.31
C TYR A 43 -15.35 29.22 -20.33
N GLU A 44 -15.81 29.91 -21.39
CA GLU A 44 -17.22 30.31 -21.56
C GLU A 44 -17.83 31.03 -20.34
N GLY A 45 -17.03 31.88 -19.67
CA GLY A 45 -17.47 32.63 -18.48
C GLY A 45 -17.41 31.84 -17.16
N TRP A 46 -17.00 30.56 -17.18
CA TRP A 46 -16.77 29.75 -15.99
C TRP A 46 -15.30 29.77 -15.61
N THR A 47 -14.99 30.09 -14.36
CA THR A 47 -13.61 30.02 -13.82
C THR A 47 -13.49 28.90 -12.80
N CYS A 48 -12.46 28.08 -12.99
CA CYS A 48 -12.10 27.01 -12.07
C CYS A 48 -10.64 27.15 -11.62
N SER A 49 -10.41 27.07 -10.30
CA SER A 49 -9.08 27.02 -9.71
C SER A 49 -8.62 25.56 -9.53
N LEU A 50 -7.39 25.27 -9.92
CA LEU A 50 -6.75 23.96 -9.89
C LEU A 50 -5.54 24.03 -8.97
N GLY A 51 -5.60 23.32 -7.84
CA GLY A 51 -4.52 23.28 -6.85
C GLY A 51 -4.03 21.87 -6.55
N VAL A 52 -2.87 21.77 -5.91
CA VAL A 52 -2.29 20.49 -5.47
C VAL A 52 -2.36 20.42 -3.94
N PHE A 53 -3.11 19.44 -3.44
CA PHE A 53 -3.37 19.25 -2.03
C PHE A 53 -3.11 17.77 -1.67
N PRO A 54 -1.84 17.38 -1.48
CA PRO A 54 -1.48 16.00 -1.17
C PRO A 54 -2.09 15.61 0.18
N VAL A 55 -2.89 14.55 0.20
CA VAL A 55 -3.50 14.07 1.43
C VAL A 55 -2.44 13.46 2.35
N SER A 56 -2.56 13.70 3.65
CA SER A 56 -1.67 13.17 4.67
C SER A 56 -2.44 12.50 5.80
N ILE A 57 -1.72 11.88 6.73
CA ILE A 57 -2.29 11.24 7.93
C ILE A 57 -2.04 12.08 9.18
N LYS A 58 -2.91 11.92 10.18
CA LYS A 58 -2.67 12.46 11.52
C LYS A 58 -1.73 11.54 12.29
N ASN A 59 -0.42 11.84 12.26
CA ASN A 59 0.63 11.02 12.87
C ASN A 59 0.41 10.74 14.36
N GLU A 60 -0.11 11.72 15.11
CA GLU A 60 -0.39 11.60 16.54
C GLU A 60 -1.29 10.41 16.89
N ASP A 61 -2.25 10.09 16.03
CA ASP A 61 -3.18 8.99 16.31
C ASP A 61 -2.52 7.62 16.19
N PHE A 62 -1.43 7.50 15.43
CA PHE A 62 -0.62 6.29 15.35
C PHE A 62 0.36 6.21 16.53
N LEU A 63 1.03 7.32 16.84
CA LEU A 63 2.00 7.40 17.95
C LEU A 63 1.38 7.06 19.31
N LYS A 64 0.10 7.41 19.52
CA LYS A 64 -0.63 7.02 20.74
C LYS A 64 -0.65 5.51 20.95
N PHE A 65 -0.82 4.72 19.89
CA PHE A 65 -0.84 3.25 20.00
C PHE A 65 0.56 2.67 20.18
N VAL A 66 1.59 3.21 19.52
CA VAL A 66 2.98 2.72 19.64
C VAL A 66 3.51 2.78 21.06
N ARG A 67 3.09 3.80 21.82
CA ARG A 67 3.53 4.01 23.21
C ARG A 67 2.86 3.06 24.21
N LEU A 68 1.80 2.35 23.82
CA LEU A 68 1.11 1.43 24.71
C LEU A 68 1.92 0.12 24.87
N PRO A 69 2.22 -0.33 26.11
CA PRO A 69 2.89 -1.60 26.35
C PRO A 69 2.17 -2.79 25.72
N GLU A 70 0.83 -2.76 25.75
CA GLU A 70 -0.02 -3.79 25.13
C GLU A 70 0.22 -3.93 23.62
N THR A 71 0.43 -2.82 22.91
CA THR A 71 0.69 -2.83 21.46
C THR A 71 2.06 -3.43 21.15
N ARG A 72 3.08 -3.16 21.98
CA ARG A 72 4.40 -3.79 21.85
C ARG A 72 4.34 -5.28 22.13
N ARG A 73 3.63 -5.70 23.18
CA ARG A 73 3.38 -7.13 23.46
C ARG A 73 2.67 -7.77 22.27
N LYS A 74 1.66 -7.12 21.73
CA LYS A 74 0.92 -7.60 20.55
C LYS A 74 1.81 -7.72 19.31
N ALA A 75 2.74 -6.78 19.11
CA ALA A 75 3.70 -6.85 18.00
C ALA A 75 4.62 -8.08 18.13
N GLN A 76 5.09 -8.38 19.35
CA GLN A 76 5.87 -9.59 19.63
C GLN A 76 5.05 -10.87 19.40
N GLU A 77 3.80 -10.90 19.90
CA GLU A 77 2.86 -12.01 19.67
C GLU A 77 2.63 -12.25 18.16
N ILE A 78 2.41 -11.17 17.39
CA ILE A 78 2.24 -11.25 15.92
C ILE A 78 3.52 -11.79 15.29
N ARG A 79 4.69 -11.25 15.64
CA ARG A 79 5.96 -11.71 15.09
C ARG A 79 6.19 -13.20 15.33
N GLN A 80 5.99 -13.67 16.56
CA GLN A 80 6.13 -15.08 16.93
C GLN A 80 5.11 -15.96 16.22
N ARG A 81 3.85 -15.52 16.13
CA ARG A 81 2.79 -16.26 15.41
C ARG A 81 3.10 -16.41 13.92
N ILE A 82 3.63 -15.36 13.29
CA ILE A 82 3.86 -15.32 11.84
C ILE A 82 5.16 -16.04 11.46
N LEU A 83 6.26 -15.79 12.18
CA LEU A 83 7.55 -16.42 11.90
C LEU A 83 7.65 -17.84 12.47
N GLY A 84 6.83 -18.17 13.47
CA GLY A 84 6.88 -19.41 14.24
C GLY A 84 7.84 -19.35 15.44
N PRO A 85 7.66 -20.25 16.43
CA PRO A 85 8.43 -20.23 17.68
C PRO A 85 9.92 -20.52 17.48
N ASP A 86 10.26 -21.39 16.54
CA ASP A 86 11.65 -21.80 16.24
C ASP A 86 12.27 -21.01 15.08
N ALA A 87 11.81 -19.77 14.86
CA ALA A 87 12.35 -18.92 13.80
C ALA A 87 13.81 -18.55 14.07
N PRO A 88 14.72 -18.73 13.09
CA PRO A 88 16.10 -18.26 13.22
C PRO A 88 16.17 -16.77 13.55
N SER A 89 17.16 -16.36 14.33
CA SER A 89 17.29 -14.98 14.82
C SER A 89 17.47 -13.95 13.69
N ASP A 90 17.97 -14.36 12.53
CA ASP A 90 18.13 -13.53 11.34
C ASP A 90 16.90 -13.48 10.42
N SER A 91 15.77 -14.09 10.84
CA SER A 91 14.52 -14.09 10.07
C SER A 91 13.95 -12.68 9.92
N LYS A 92 13.38 -12.40 8.74
CA LYS A 92 12.75 -11.13 8.39
C LYS A 92 11.27 -11.30 8.15
N LEU A 93 10.49 -10.44 8.80
CA LEU A 93 9.07 -10.29 8.58
C LEU A 93 8.82 -9.15 7.59
N PHE A 94 8.40 -9.50 6.38
CA PHE A 94 7.89 -8.54 5.41
C PHE A 94 6.40 -8.35 5.68
N PHE A 95 5.92 -7.10 5.72
CA PHE A 95 4.51 -6.80 5.92
C PHE A 95 3.98 -5.88 4.83
N SER A 96 2.79 -6.20 4.35
CA SER A 96 2.08 -5.41 3.35
C SER A 96 0.58 -5.44 3.60
N VAL A 97 -0.06 -4.28 3.48
CA VAL A 97 -1.49 -4.13 3.72
C VAL A 97 -2.09 -3.14 2.73
N GLU A 98 -3.10 -3.57 1.99
CA GLU A 98 -3.76 -2.76 0.97
C GLU A 98 -5.15 -3.34 0.64
N ARG A 99 -5.95 -2.59 -0.11
CA ARG A 99 -7.18 -3.14 -0.71
C ARG A 99 -6.79 -4.12 -1.81
N PHE A 100 -7.60 -5.14 -2.03
CA PHE A 100 -7.36 -6.17 -3.04
C PHE A 100 -7.71 -5.68 -4.45
N ASP A 101 -6.95 -4.68 -4.91
CA ASP A 101 -7.17 -3.91 -6.13
C ASP A 101 -5.96 -4.05 -7.07
N TYR A 102 -6.21 -4.19 -8.38
CA TYR A 102 -5.16 -4.39 -9.40
C TYR A 102 -4.20 -3.21 -9.53
N THR A 103 -4.59 -2.02 -9.08
CA THR A 103 -3.71 -0.83 -9.06
C THR A 103 -2.60 -0.94 -8.02
N LYS A 104 -2.76 -1.80 -7.01
CA LYS A 104 -1.83 -1.92 -5.88
C LYS A 104 -0.65 -2.88 -6.13
N GLY A 105 -0.63 -3.59 -7.26
CA GLY A 105 0.54 -4.36 -7.69
C GLY A 105 0.83 -5.60 -6.85
N ILE A 106 -0.18 -6.16 -6.17
CA ILE A 106 -0.07 -7.40 -5.37
C ILE A 106 0.50 -8.54 -6.21
N LYS A 107 0.02 -8.76 -7.43
CA LYS A 107 0.50 -9.84 -8.31
C LYS A 107 2.01 -9.73 -8.56
N GLU A 108 2.49 -8.55 -8.92
CA GLU A 108 3.91 -8.28 -9.17
C GLU A 108 4.75 -8.44 -7.91
N LYS A 109 4.22 -8.01 -6.76
CA LYS A 109 4.86 -8.20 -5.46
C LYS A 109 5.02 -9.68 -5.11
N LEU A 110 3.98 -10.49 -5.32
CA LEU A 110 4.04 -11.94 -5.13
C LEU A 110 5.06 -12.59 -6.07
N LEU A 111 5.08 -12.19 -7.35
CA LEU A 111 6.08 -12.67 -8.31
C LEU A 111 7.51 -12.27 -7.93
N ALA A 112 7.70 -11.05 -7.44
CA ALA A 112 9.00 -10.57 -6.95
C ALA A 112 9.44 -11.33 -5.69
N TYR A 113 8.52 -11.60 -4.77
CA TYR A 113 8.79 -12.38 -3.57
C TYR A 113 9.12 -13.85 -3.89
N LYS A 114 8.43 -14.44 -4.87
CA LYS A 114 8.81 -15.75 -5.42
C LYS A 114 10.25 -15.73 -5.92
N LYS A 115 10.61 -14.77 -6.77
CA LYS A 115 11.98 -14.62 -7.30
C LYS A 115 13.02 -14.38 -6.22
N TYR A 116 12.65 -13.66 -5.15
CA TYR A 116 13.50 -13.46 -3.99
C TYR A 116 13.86 -14.81 -3.34
N LEU A 117 12.87 -15.68 -3.09
CA LEU A 117 13.11 -17.00 -2.52
C LEU A 117 13.87 -17.94 -3.48
N GLU A 118 13.63 -17.86 -4.79
CA GLU A 118 14.40 -18.61 -5.80
C GLU A 118 15.88 -18.19 -5.81
N ARG A 119 16.15 -16.89 -5.66
CA ARG A 119 17.50 -16.34 -5.69
C ARG A 119 18.26 -16.54 -4.39
N TYR A 120 17.57 -16.49 -3.25
CA TYR A 120 18.17 -16.55 -1.92
C TYR A 120 17.62 -17.75 -1.16
N ALA A 121 18.03 -18.95 -1.58
CA ALA A 121 17.57 -20.21 -0.99
C ALA A 121 17.89 -20.33 0.52
N ASP A 122 18.91 -19.60 1.02
CA ASP A 122 19.26 -19.50 2.44
C ASP A 122 18.21 -18.78 3.31
N ARG A 123 17.23 -18.13 2.67
CA ARG A 123 16.09 -17.46 3.33
C ARG A 123 14.87 -18.36 3.50
N ILE A 124 14.85 -19.52 2.82
CA ILE A 124 13.79 -20.53 2.96
C ILE A 124 13.81 -21.09 4.40
N GLY A 125 12.64 -21.16 5.04
CA GLY A 125 12.53 -21.52 6.46
C GLY A 125 12.75 -20.34 7.43
N LYS A 126 13.08 -19.15 6.94
CA LYS A 126 13.34 -17.95 7.75
C LYS A 126 12.31 -16.87 7.48
N ASP A 127 12.31 -16.35 6.26
CA ASP A 127 11.60 -15.12 5.94
C ASP A 127 10.15 -15.38 5.59
N VAL A 128 9.28 -14.46 6.01
CA VAL A 128 7.84 -14.57 5.77
C VAL A 128 7.31 -13.24 5.26
N LEU A 129 6.54 -13.30 4.17
CA LEU A 129 5.70 -12.21 3.71
C LEU A 129 4.31 -12.36 4.31
N TYR A 130 3.94 -11.40 5.15
CA TYR A 130 2.58 -11.24 5.64
C TYR A 130 1.84 -10.21 4.78
N GLN A 131 1.00 -10.70 3.87
CA GLN A 131 0.21 -9.89 2.95
C GLN A 131 -1.25 -9.86 3.40
N VAL A 132 -1.75 -8.67 3.72
CA VAL A 132 -3.16 -8.39 3.96
C VAL A 132 -3.72 -7.68 2.73
N ALA A 133 -4.67 -8.31 2.04
CA ALA A 133 -5.31 -7.79 0.83
C ALA A 133 -6.82 -7.75 1.03
N VAL A 134 -7.36 -6.63 1.53
CA VAL A 134 -8.76 -6.54 1.95
C VAL A 134 -9.69 -6.67 0.75
N THR A 135 -10.50 -7.73 0.72
CA THR A 135 -11.41 -8.02 -0.40
C THR A 135 -12.35 -6.83 -0.67
N ASN A 136 -12.46 -6.46 -1.94
CA ASN A 136 -13.34 -5.39 -2.39
C ASN A 136 -13.86 -5.68 -3.80
N ARG A 137 -15.04 -5.14 -4.12
CA ARG A 137 -15.58 -5.06 -5.50
C ARG A 137 -15.63 -6.40 -6.25
N ARG A 138 -15.87 -7.53 -5.56
CA ARG A 138 -15.91 -8.87 -6.20
C ARG A 138 -17.02 -9.07 -7.25
N ALA A 139 -18.05 -8.24 -7.22
CA ALA A 139 -19.08 -8.23 -8.26
C ALA A 139 -18.54 -7.77 -9.63
N VAL A 140 -17.41 -7.06 -9.66
CA VAL A 140 -16.76 -6.61 -10.90
C VAL A 140 -15.79 -7.70 -11.36
N GLU A 141 -16.00 -8.20 -12.58
CA GLU A 141 -15.24 -9.34 -13.13
C GLU A 141 -13.72 -9.12 -13.11
N THR A 142 -13.24 -7.95 -13.51
CA THR A 142 -11.81 -7.63 -13.54
C THR A 142 -11.17 -7.69 -12.15
N TYR A 143 -11.90 -7.31 -11.10
CA TYR A 143 -11.45 -7.47 -9.72
C TYR A 143 -11.44 -8.94 -9.32
N ARG A 144 -12.50 -9.68 -9.61
CA ARG A 144 -12.59 -11.10 -9.27
C ARG A 144 -11.46 -11.91 -9.89
N VAL A 145 -11.25 -11.78 -11.20
CA VAL A 145 -10.19 -12.49 -11.94
C VAL A 145 -8.82 -12.16 -11.36
N TYR A 146 -8.51 -10.88 -11.16
CA TYR A 146 -7.23 -10.47 -10.57
C TYR A 146 -7.01 -11.04 -9.16
N GLN A 147 -8.05 -11.04 -8.33
CA GLN A 147 -8.00 -11.58 -6.98
C GLN A 147 -7.77 -13.10 -6.99
N ASP A 148 -8.49 -13.83 -7.84
CA ASP A 148 -8.36 -15.29 -7.99
C ASP A 148 -6.95 -15.67 -8.47
N GLU A 149 -6.40 -14.93 -9.44
CA GLU A 149 -5.02 -15.11 -9.90
C GLU A 149 -3.99 -14.90 -8.77
N CYS A 150 -4.18 -13.88 -7.94
CA CYS A 150 -3.29 -13.60 -6.82
C CYS A 150 -3.37 -14.69 -5.75
N LEU A 151 -4.58 -15.20 -5.45
CA LEU A 151 -4.77 -16.29 -4.49
C LEU A 151 -4.11 -17.58 -5.00
N LEU A 152 -4.31 -17.93 -6.27
CA LEU A 152 -3.67 -19.09 -6.90
C LEU A 152 -2.13 -18.96 -6.85
N LEU A 153 -1.60 -17.78 -7.14
CA LEU A 153 -0.16 -17.51 -7.06
C LEU A 153 0.36 -17.64 -5.62
N ALA A 154 -0.38 -17.13 -4.64
CA ALA A 154 -0.01 -17.22 -3.23
C ALA A 154 0.04 -18.69 -2.76
N GLU A 155 -0.94 -19.50 -3.13
CA GLU A 155 -0.92 -20.94 -2.88
C GLU A 155 0.26 -21.62 -3.57
N GLY A 156 0.53 -21.26 -4.83
CA GLY A 156 1.65 -21.80 -5.59
C GLY A 156 3.00 -21.52 -4.93
N ILE A 157 3.21 -20.31 -4.40
CA ILE A 157 4.42 -19.95 -3.64
C ILE A 157 4.54 -20.84 -2.39
N ASN A 158 3.47 -20.98 -1.61
CA ASN A 158 3.50 -21.81 -0.40
C ASN A 158 3.71 -23.30 -0.68
N LYS A 159 3.24 -23.81 -1.83
CA LYS A 159 3.48 -25.20 -2.25
C LYS A 159 4.91 -25.41 -2.78
N LEU A 160 5.49 -24.40 -3.42
CA LEU A 160 6.81 -24.49 -4.04
C LEU A 160 7.94 -24.44 -3.02
N PHE A 161 7.84 -23.57 -2.00
CA PHE A 161 8.89 -23.43 -0.99
C PHE A 161 8.44 -24.06 0.32
N ILE A 162 9.04 -25.20 0.63
CA ILE A 162 8.88 -25.92 1.89
C ILE A 162 10.22 -25.99 2.61
N CYS A 163 10.17 -26.07 3.94
CA CYS A 163 11.37 -26.22 4.76
C CYS A 163 11.28 -27.56 5.53
N PRO A 164 12.09 -28.57 5.19
CA PRO A 164 12.03 -29.87 5.86
C PRO A 164 12.24 -29.80 7.38
N THR A 165 13.07 -28.86 7.85
CA THR A 165 13.34 -28.66 9.27
C THR A 165 12.28 -27.82 9.97
N ARG A 166 11.37 -27.18 9.22
CA ARG A 166 10.26 -26.37 9.73
C ARG A 166 8.99 -26.64 8.91
N PRO A 167 8.33 -27.80 9.09
CA PRO A 167 7.22 -28.23 8.21
C PRO A 167 6.01 -27.28 8.24
N ASP A 168 5.80 -26.56 9.35
CA ASP A 168 4.71 -25.59 9.49
C ASP A 168 5.06 -24.20 8.94
N TRP A 169 6.32 -23.96 8.54
CA TRP A 169 6.71 -22.68 7.96
C TRP A 169 6.06 -22.49 6.59
N LYS A 170 5.47 -21.31 6.39
CA LYS A 170 4.96 -20.86 5.10
C LYS A 170 5.68 -19.58 4.71
N PRO A 171 6.25 -19.48 3.49
CA PRO A 171 6.90 -18.26 3.04
C PRO A 171 5.92 -17.08 2.95
N LEU A 172 4.63 -17.34 2.75
CA LEU A 172 3.61 -16.33 2.52
C LEU A 172 2.36 -16.60 3.35
N ILE A 173 2.00 -15.65 4.20
CA ILE A 173 0.71 -15.61 4.88
C ILE A 173 -0.14 -14.56 4.16
N PHE A 174 -1.13 -15.04 3.40
CA PHE A 174 -2.03 -14.20 2.61
C PHE A 174 -3.41 -14.15 3.26
N VAL A 175 -3.85 -12.97 3.69
CA VAL A 175 -5.14 -12.76 4.38
C VAL A 175 -5.99 -11.79 3.60
N THR A 176 -7.25 -12.12 3.40
CA THR A 176 -8.21 -11.31 2.64
C THR A 176 -9.12 -10.44 3.51
N GLU A 177 -9.08 -10.67 4.82
CA GLU A 177 -9.82 -9.90 5.82
C GLU A 177 -9.02 -8.69 6.30
N GLY A 178 -9.72 -7.61 6.60
CA GLY A 178 -9.11 -6.43 7.19
C GLY A 178 -8.60 -6.68 8.61
N LEU A 179 -7.54 -5.98 9.00
CA LEU A 179 -7.06 -6.00 10.37
C LEU A 179 -7.75 -4.90 11.21
N PRO A 180 -8.19 -5.21 12.45
CA PRO A 180 -8.55 -4.18 13.41
C PRO A 180 -7.39 -3.20 13.62
N ARG A 181 -7.70 -1.93 13.88
CA ARG A 181 -6.68 -0.85 13.96
C ARG A 181 -5.52 -1.19 14.90
N LYS A 182 -5.79 -1.79 16.07
CA LYS A 182 -4.74 -2.22 17.03
C LYS A 182 -3.82 -3.30 16.44
N GLU A 183 -4.37 -4.28 15.73
CA GLU A 183 -3.60 -5.36 15.09
C GLU A 183 -2.82 -4.84 13.88
N LEU A 184 -3.38 -3.90 13.12
CA LEU A 184 -2.68 -3.22 12.04
C LEU A 184 -1.44 -2.48 12.55
N VAL A 185 -1.58 -1.65 13.60
CA VAL A 185 -0.44 -0.93 14.19
C VAL A 185 0.59 -1.89 14.79
N ALA A 186 0.14 -2.94 15.49
CA ALA A 186 1.04 -3.95 16.02
C ALA A 186 1.78 -4.72 14.91
N SER A 187 1.14 -4.97 13.76
CA SER A 187 1.78 -5.61 12.60
C SER A 187 2.85 -4.70 11.98
N TYR A 188 2.59 -3.39 11.87
CA TYR A 188 3.61 -2.43 11.45
C TYR A 188 4.80 -2.36 12.41
N LEU A 189 4.60 -2.55 13.72
CA LEU A 189 5.70 -2.60 14.68
C LEU A 189 6.45 -3.94 14.68
N ALA A 190 5.78 -5.02 14.26
CA ALA A 190 6.36 -6.36 14.23
C ALA A 190 7.28 -6.59 13.03
N MET A 191 7.05 -5.87 11.92
CA MET A 191 7.73 -6.06 10.64
C MET A 191 9.18 -5.57 10.68
N ASP A 192 10.05 -6.22 9.89
CA ASP A 192 11.36 -5.69 9.53
C ASP A 192 11.28 -4.83 8.27
N ILE A 193 10.39 -5.20 7.34
CA ILE A 193 10.33 -4.61 5.99
C ILE A 193 8.87 -4.33 5.63
N GLY A 194 8.53 -3.06 5.42
CA GLY A 194 7.24 -2.65 4.86
C GLY A 194 7.27 -2.68 3.33
N VAL A 195 6.35 -3.42 2.70
CA VAL A 195 6.32 -3.59 1.23
C VAL A 195 5.13 -2.84 0.64
N VAL A 196 5.38 -1.68 0.02
CA VAL A 196 4.36 -0.83 -0.62
C VAL A 196 4.78 -0.60 -2.08
N THR A 197 4.15 -1.31 -3.01
CA THR A 197 4.59 -1.35 -4.42
C THR A 197 3.42 -1.18 -5.41
N PRO A 198 2.59 -0.12 -5.29
CA PRO A 198 1.49 0.10 -6.21
C PRO A 198 1.99 0.38 -7.64
N LYS A 199 1.27 -0.14 -8.64
CA LYS A 199 1.49 0.25 -10.05
C LYS A 199 1.11 1.69 -10.29
N LYS A 200 0.01 2.12 -9.69
CA LYS A 200 -0.49 3.49 -9.73
C LYS A 200 -1.31 3.76 -8.47
N ASP A 201 -0.97 4.83 -7.78
CA ASP A 201 -1.66 5.29 -6.57
C ASP A 201 -1.63 6.81 -6.55
N GLY A 202 -2.76 7.46 -6.28
CA GLY A 202 -2.79 8.93 -6.17
C GLY A 202 -1.98 9.41 -4.96
N MET A 203 -2.15 8.73 -3.83
CA MET A 203 -1.33 8.84 -2.63
C MET A 203 -1.43 7.53 -1.85
N ASN A 204 -0.35 7.09 -1.23
CA ASN A 204 -0.34 5.89 -0.41
C ASN A 204 -0.22 6.23 1.07
N LEU A 205 -1.36 6.24 1.78
CA LEU A 205 -1.37 6.55 3.21
C LEU A 205 -0.73 5.45 4.07
N VAL A 206 -0.66 4.22 3.55
CA VAL A 206 0.02 3.10 4.22
C VAL A 206 1.51 3.41 4.34
N SER A 207 2.17 3.91 3.29
CA SER A 207 3.58 4.31 3.38
C SER A 207 3.84 5.42 4.38
N LEU A 208 2.92 6.40 4.48
CA LEU A 208 3.04 7.45 5.50
C LEU A 208 2.88 6.86 6.91
N SER A 209 1.94 5.95 7.12
CA SER A 209 1.78 5.26 8.40
C SER A 209 3.02 4.47 8.79
N LEU A 210 3.66 3.76 7.85
CA LEU A 210 4.90 3.02 8.08
C LEU A 210 6.01 3.93 8.63
N ILE A 211 6.27 5.05 7.95
CA ILE A 211 7.34 5.99 8.32
C ILE A 211 7.06 6.63 9.68
N SER A 212 5.80 6.99 9.94
CA SER A 212 5.41 7.64 11.19
C SER A 212 5.56 6.75 12.42
N LEU A 213 5.57 5.42 12.25
CA LEU A 213 5.71 4.44 13.32
C LEU A 213 7.18 4.07 13.63
N GLN A 214 8.12 4.45 12.77
CA GLN A 214 9.56 4.19 12.93
C GLN A 214 10.33 5.37 13.54
N ARG A 215 9.63 6.44 13.95
CA ARG A 215 10.17 7.58 14.68
C ARG A 215 9.97 7.42 16.17
#